data_AF-A0A438AS38-F1
#
_entry.id   AF-A0A438AS38-F1
#
_cell.length_a   1.000
_cell.length_b   1.000
_cell.length_c   1.000
_cell.angle_alpha   90.00
_cell.angle_beta   90.00
_cell.angle_gamma   90.00
#
_symmetry.space_group_name_H-M   'P 1'
#
loop_
_entity.id
_entity.type
_entity.pdbx_description
1 polymer ?
#
loop_
_entity_poly.entity_id
_entity_poly.type
_entity_poly.pdbx_seq_one_letter_code
_entity_poly.pdbx_strand_id
1 'polypeptide(L)' 'MTSTSMGLIAGLLLALAGILGGFSGFVFAVLLGAVGMAVGAHRDGHLDLGALLRSRGRG' A
#
# COMPACT_ATOMS: atom_id res chain seq x y z
N MET A 1 7.41 0.83 -12.56
CA MET A 1 7.47 2.25 -12.15
C MET A 1 8.49 2.37 -11.02
N THR A 2 9.27 3.44 -10.95
CA THR A 2 10.30 3.59 -9.90
C THR A 2 9.65 3.95 -8.56
N SER A 3 10.25 3.56 -7.44
CA SER A 3 9.75 3.87 -6.09
C SER A 3 9.55 5.37 -5.88
N THR A 4 10.38 6.20 -6.53
CA THR A 4 10.25 7.65 -6.55
C THR A 4 8.94 8.12 -7.20
N SER A 5 8.56 7.54 -8.35
CA SER A 5 7.28 7.87 -9.00
C SER A 5 6.08 7.44 -8.16
N MET A 6 6.16 6.28 -7.50
CA MET A 6 5.11 5.83 -6.57
C MET A 6 4.97 6.76 -5.36
N GLY A 7 6.08 7.20 -4.77
CA GLY A 7 6.08 8.16 -3.65
C GLY A 7 5.44 9.50 -4.04
N LEU A 8 5.74 10.01 -5.24
CA LEU A 8 5.17 11.26 -5.73
C LEU A 8 3.65 11.17 -5.93
N ILE A 9 3.18 10.07 -6.53
CA ILE A 9 1.74 9.84 -6.75
C ILE A 9 1.01 9.68 -5.40
N ALA A 10 1.57 8.89 -4.47
CA ALA A 10 1.00 8.69 -3.15
C ALA A 10 0.89 10.01 -2.36
N GLY A 11 1.93 10.84 -2.39
CA GLY A 11 1.93 12.15 -1.74
C GLY A 11 0.91 13.13 -2.33
N LEU A 12 0.78 13.17 -3.66
CA LEU A 12 -0.20 14.02 -4.34
C LEU A 12 -1.64 13.64 -3.96
N LEU A 13 -1.94 12.33 -3.94
CA LEU A 13 -3.26 11.82 -3.56
C LEU A 13 -3.59 12.13 -2.09
N LEU A 14 -2.60 12.01 -1.19
CA LEU A 14 -2.78 12.32 0.23
C LEU A 14 -3.04 13.82 0.45
N ALA A 15 -2.36 14.69 -0.28
CA ALA A 15 -2.60 16.13 -0.26
C ALA A 15 -4.02 16.48 -0.74
N LEU A 16 -4.46 15.89 -1.86
CA LEU A 16 -5.83 16.04 -2.38
C LEU A 16 -6.89 15.61 -1.36
N ALA A 17 -6.68 14.48 -0.70
CA ALA A 17 -7.60 14.01 0.34
C ALA A 17 -7.72 14.98 1.53
N GLY A 18 -6.60 15.59 1.94
CA GLY A 18 -6.58 16.62 2.98
C GLY A 18 -7.30 17.90 2.55
N ILE A 19 -7.12 18.34 1.29
CA ILE A 19 -7.76 19.56 0.77
C ILE A 19 -9.28 19.37 0.60
N LEU A 20 -9.71 18.25 0.02
CA LEU A 20 -11.13 18.02 -0.30
C LEU A 20 -11.98 17.61 0.91
N GLY A 21 -11.40 16.95 1.92
CA GLY A 21 -12.16 16.42 3.07
C GLY A 21 -11.69 16.88 4.45
N GLY A 22 -10.70 17.77 4.53
CA GLY A 22 -10.09 18.19 5.80
C GLY A 22 -9.46 17.00 6.56
N PHE A 23 -9.47 17.04 7.90
CA PHE A 23 -8.92 15.95 8.72
C PHE A 23 -9.63 14.61 8.47
N SER A 24 -10.95 14.62 8.29
CA SER A 24 -11.72 13.41 8.00
C SER A 24 -11.35 12.79 6.65
N GLY A 25 -11.12 13.61 5.62
CA GLY A 25 -10.66 13.18 4.31
C GLY A 25 -9.26 12.57 4.34
N PHE A 26 -8.35 13.16 5.12
CA PHE A 26 -7.02 12.60 5.34
C PHE A 26 -7.07 11.20 5.99
N VAL A 27 -7.84 11.06 7.08
CA VAL A 27 -8.00 9.76 7.76
C VAL A 27 -8.60 8.72 6.82
N PHE A 28 -9.62 9.10 6.03
CA PHE A 28 -10.25 8.21 5.06
C PHE A 28 -9.28 7.78 3.95
N ALA A 29 -8.42 8.69 3.47
CA ALA A 29 -7.39 8.37 2.48
C ALA A 29 -6.29 7.47 3.01
N VAL A 30 -5.86 7.64 4.27
CA VAL A 30 -4.93 6.71 4.92
C VAL A 30 -5.56 5.33 5.05
N LEU A 31 -6.81 5.25 5.50
CA LEU A 31 -7.57 3.99 5.60
C LEU A 31 -7.69 3.29 4.24
N LEU A 32 -8.13 4.02 3.21
CA LEU A 32 -8.32 3.47 1.87
C LEU A 32 -6.98 3.09 1.22
N GLY A 33 -5.94 3.89 1.42
CA GLY A 33 -4.58 3.60 0.98
C GLY A 33 -4.00 2.35 1.65
N ALA A 34 -4.21 2.18 2.96
CA ALA A 34 -3.81 0.98 3.70
C ALA A 34 -4.56 -0.27 3.21
N VAL A 35 -5.87 -0.15 2.96
CA VAL A 35 -6.67 -1.24 2.38
C VAL A 35 -6.19 -1.58 0.96
N GLY A 36 -5.95 -0.57 0.13
CA GLY A 36 -5.41 -0.75 -1.22
C GLY A 36 -4.03 -1.39 -1.22
N MET A 37 -3.14 -1.00 -0.30
CA MET A 37 -1.84 -1.63 -0.09
C MET A 37 -1.98 -3.08 0.36
N ALA A 38 -2.87 -3.38 1.31
CA ALA A 38 -3.11 -4.75 1.79
C ALA A 38 -3.67 -5.66 0.68
N VAL A 39 -4.63 -5.15 -0.11
CA VAL A 39 -5.20 -5.89 -1.25
C VAL A 39 -4.19 -6.05 -2.38
N GLY A 40 -3.40 -5.01 -2.68
CA GLY A 40 -2.31 -5.07 -3.66
C GLY A 40 -1.24 -6.08 -3.26
N ALA A 41 -0.77 -6.04 -2.01
CA ALA A 41 0.18 -7.00 -1.47
C ALA A 41 -0.34 -8.46 -1.52
N HIS A 42 -1.66 -8.64 -1.39
CA HIS A 42 -2.30 -9.95 -1.52
C HIS A 42 -2.39 -10.43 -2.98
N ARG A 43 -2.62 -9.52 -3.94
CA ARG A 43 -2.72 -9.85 -5.38
C ARG A 43 -1.38 -9.98 -6.08
N ASP A 44 -0.39 -9.20 -5.68
CA ASP A 44 0.93 -9.17 -6.31
C ASP A 44 1.78 -10.41 -5.99
N GLY A 45 1.30 -11.32 -5.13
CA GLY A 45 2.02 -12.54 -4.76
C GLY A 45 3.31 -12.29 -3.96
N HIS A 46 3.54 -11.06 -3.48
CA HIS A 46 4.69 -10.68 -2.66
C HIS A 46 4.57 -11.10 -1.18
N LEU A 47 3.36 -11.40 -0.71
CA LEU A 47 3.18 -12.46 0.29
C LEU A 47 3.31 -13.80 -0.43
N ASP A 48 4.53 -14.12 -0.86
CA ASP A 48 4.85 -15.44 -1.37
C ASP A 48 4.83 -16.39 -0.17
N LEU A 49 3.63 -16.80 0.23
CA LEU A 49 3.40 -17.88 1.18
C LEU A 49 4.18 -19.13 0.75
N GLY A 50 4.51 -19.28 -0.54
CA GLY A 50 5.36 -20.34 -1.08
C GLY A 50 6.85 -20.18 -0.75
N ALA A 51 7.44 -18.98 -0.89
CA ALA A 51 8.84 -18.74 -0.53
C ALA A 51 9.08 -18.74 0.99
N LEU A 52 8.16 -18.17 1.77
CA LEU A 52 8.22 -18.20 3.25
C LEU A 52 7.99 -19.61 3.81
N LEU A 53 7.16 -20.44 3.18
CA LEU A 53 6.96 -21.85 3.57
C LEU A 53 8.10 -22.76 3.10
N ARG A 54 8.70 -22.49 1.93
CA ARG A 54 9.87 -23.23 1.42
C ARG A 54 11.16 -22.94 2.20
N SER A 55 11.30 -21.75 2.79
CA SER A 55 12.44 -21.43 3.67
C SER A 55 12.38 -22.14 5.03
N ARG A 56 11.24 -22.73 5.42
CA ARG A 56 11.07 -23.55 6.63
C ARG A 56 11.28 -25.06 6.37
N GLY A 57 11.76 -25.43 5.18
CA GLY A 57 11.78 -26.83 4.72
C GLY A 57 13.16 -27.43 4.44
N ARG A 58 14.26 -26.82 4.92
CA ARG A 58 15.61 -27.39 4.78
C ARG A 58 16.39 -27.24 6.08
N GLY A 59 16.19 -28.21 6.97
CA GLY A 59 17.24 -28.69 7.85
C GLY A 59 18.06 -29.76 7.13
#